data_AF-E3VX36-F1
#
_entry.id   AF-E3VX36-F1
#
_cell.length_a   1.000
_cell.length_b   1.000
_cell.length_c   1.000
_cell.angle_alpha   90.00
_cell.angle_beta   90.00
_cell.angle_gamma   90.00
#
_symmetry.space_group_name_H-M   'P 1'
#
loop_
_entity.id
_entity.type
_entity.pdbx_description
1 polymer ?
#
loop_
_entity_poly.entity_id
_entity_poly.type
_entity_poly.pdbx_seq_one_letter_code
_entity_poly.pdbx_strand_id
1 'polypeptide(L)'
;MVTMLLLLSALAGLVAEAEGQAFHLGKCPTPPVQENFDVNKYLGRWYEIEKIPVSFEKGNCIQANYSVKENGNIKVLNQELRSDGTVNQIEGEATQSNITDPAKLGVKFFQLMPSAPYWVLATDYDNYALVYSCTNIIWLFHIDHVWILGRNRYLPPETVTYLKDILTSNSIDIEKMTITDQVNCPDFL
;
A
#
# COMPACT_ATOMS: atom_id res chain seq x y z
N MET A 1 32.00 -8.38 35.71
CA MET A 1 30.60 -8.87 35.61
C MET A 1 29.54 -7.76 35.62
N VAL A 2 29.85 -6.50 35.99
CA VAL A 2 28.88 -5.39 35.93
C VAL A 2 28.88 -4.65 34.58
N THR A 3 29.97 -4.71 33.83
CA THR A 3 30.13 -4.01 32.53
C THR A 3 29.42 -4.68 31.34
N MET A 4 29.07 -5.96 31.44
CA MET A 4 28.39 -6.70 30.35
C MET A 4 26.86 -6.58 30.41
N LEU A 5 26.30 -6.19 31.56
CA LEU A 5 24.86 -5.93 31.72
C LEU A 5 24.45 -4.53 31.24
N LEU A 6 25.38 -3.57 31.21
CA LEU A 6 25.09 -2.19 30.78
C LEU A 6 25.00 -2.03 29.25
N LEU A 7 25.54 -2.97 28.47
CA LEU A 7 25.47 -2.97 27.01
C LEU A 7 24.16 -3.56 26.46
N LEU A 8 23.47 -4.40 27.23
CA LEU A 8 22.16 -4.96 26.85
C LEU A 8 21.01 -3.97 27.12
N SER A 9 21.14 -3.09 28.10
CA SER A 9 20.16 -2.04 28.38
C SER A 9 20.21 -0.86 27.39
N ALA A 10 21.31 -0.69 26.65
CA ALA A 10 21.43 0.37 25.65
C ALA A 10 20.82 0.01 24.28
N LEU A 11 20.52 -1.27 24.03
CA LEU A 11 19.90 -1.71 22.77
C LEU A 11 18.36 -1.83 22.85
N ALA A 12 17.79 -1.81 24.06
CA ALA A 12 16.36 -1.90 24.28
C ALA A 12 15.62 -0.54 24.23
N GLY A 13 16.35 0.57 24.07
CA GLY A 13 15.81 1.94 24.18
C GLY A 13 15.50 2.65 22.86
N LEU A 14 15.57 1.96 21.72
CA LEU A 14 15.36 2.55 20.39
C LEU A 14 14.34 1.77 19.56
N VAL A 15 13.27 1.32 20.21
CA VAL A 15 12.01 1.07 19.49
C VAL A 15 11.01 2.07 20.05
N ALA A 16 11.17 3.32 19.63
CA ALA A 16 9.99 4.18 19.56
C ALA A 16 9.11 3.49 18.51
N GLU A 17 8.07 2.81 18.94
CA GLU A 17 7.00 2.37 18.06
C GLU A 17 6.49 3.63 17.37
N ALA A 18 6.95 3.86 16.13
CA ALA A 18 6.34 4.85 15.28
C ALA A 18 4.93 4.33 15.02
N GLU A 19 3.97 4.89 15.76
CA GLU A 19 2.56 4.53 15.63
C GLU A 19 2.17 4.63 14.15
N GLY A 20 1.80 3.48 13.58
CA GLY A 20 1.30 3.40 12.21
C GLY A 20 2.30 3.03 11.12
N GLN A 21 3.47 2.45 11.40
CA GLN A 21 4.23 1.70 10.38
C GLN A 21 4.46 0.23 10.80
N ALA A 22 4.32 -0.68 9.84
CA ALA A 22 4.46 -2.11 10.04
C ALA A 22 5.92 -2.53 9.85
N PHE A 23 6.69 -2.46 10.95
CA PHE A 23 8.06 -2.96 11.01
C PHE A 23 8.06 -4.46 11.34
N HIS A 24 8.74 -5.24 10.51
CA HIS A 24 8.82 -6.68 10.64
C HIS A 24 10.26 -7.17 10.61
N LEU A 25 10.53 -8.25 11.34
CA LEU A 25 11.81 -8.96 11.31
C LEU A 25 11.90 -9.82 10.04
N GLY A 26 13.11 -9.96 9.51
CA GLY A 26 13.40 -10.77 8.34
C GLY A 26 13.16 -10.04 7.02
N LYS A 27 13.23 -10.80 5.93
CA LYS A 27 13.07 -10.28 4.56
C LYS A 27 11.58 -10.14 4.20
N CYS A 28 11.30 -9.27 3.24
CA CYS A 28 9.99 -9.18 2.61
C CYS A 28 9.46 -10.55 2.16
N PRO A 29 8.21 -10.89 2.50
CA PRO A 29 7.44 -11.94 1.84
C PRO A 29 7.45 -11.77 0.31
N THR A 30 7.29 -12.90 -0.38
CA THR A 30 7.23 -12.94 -1.85
C THR A 30 5.93 -13.61 -2.31
N PRO A 31 4.76 -13.00 -2.01
CA PRO A 31 3.48 -13.55 -2.42
C PRO A 31 3.39 -13.66 -3.95
N PRO A 32 2.60 -14.62 -4.47
CA PRO A 32 2.24 -14.62 -5.88
C PRO A 32 1.46 -13.33 -6.21
N VAL A 33 1.62 -12.87 -7.44
CA VAL A 33 0.92 -11.70 -7.96
C VAL A 33 -0.16 -12.12 -8.95
N GLN A 34 -1.09 -11.21 -9.26
CA GLN A 34 -2.19 -11.46 -10.18
C GLN A 34 -1.69 -12.05 -11.50
N GLU A 35 -2.17 -13.25 -11.82
CA GLU A 35 -1.88 -13.89 -13.10
C GLU A 35 -2.56 -13.13 -14.25
N ASN A 36 -1.87 -13.08 -15.40
CA ASN A 36 -2.36 -12.45 -16.63
C ASN A 36 -2.85 -11.00 -16.40
N PHE A 37 -2.13 -10.25 -15.56
CA PHE A 37 -2.50 -8.89 -15.21
C PHE A 37 -2.55 -7.97 -16.43
N ASP A 38 -3.72 -7.40 -16.70
CA ASP A 38 -3.95 -6.41 -17.74
C ASP A 38 -4.06 -5.02 -17.14
N VAL A 39 -2.99 -4.24 -17.32
CA VAL A 39 -2.90 -2.89 -16.78
C VAL A 39 -3.98 -1.95 -17.33
N ASN A 40 -4.46 -2.19 -18.56
CA ASN A 40 -5.48 -1.33 -19.17
C ASN A 40 -6.83 -1.46 -18.47
N LYS A 41 -7.16 -2.67 -18.01
CA LYS A 41 -8.37 -2.93 -17.21
C LYS A 41 -8.24 -2.39 -15.79
N TYR A 42 -7.02 -2.23 -15.30
CA TYR A 42 -6.75 -1.70 -13.96
C TYR A 42 -6.88 -0.17 -13.86
N LEU A 43 -6.83 0.54 -15.00
CA LEU A 43 -6.93 2.00 -15.05
C LEU A 43 -8.23 2.54 -14.45
N GLY A 44 -8.26 3.85 -14.25
CA GLY A 44 -9.38 4.57 -13.66
C GLY A 44 -9.26 4.68 -12.14
N ARG A 45 -10.39 4.96 -11.50
CA ARG A 45 -10.45 5.27 -10.08
C ARG A 45 -10.59 4.02 -9.22
N TRP A 46 -9.91 4.06 -8.08
CA TRP A 46 -9.97 3.10 -6.99
C TRP A 46 -10.11 3.85 -5.66
N TYR A 47 -10.99 3.38 -4.79
CA TYR A 47 -11.16 3.87 -3.43
C TYR A 47 -10.40 2.96 -2.47
N GLU A 48 -9.70 3.55 -1.51
CA GLU A 48 -9.05 2.77 -0.46
C GLU A 48 -10.07 2.35 0.60
N ILE A 49 -10.21 1.05 0.82
CA ILE A 49 -11.20 0.46 1.73
C ILE A 49 -10.55 0.11 3.06
N GLU A 50 -9.41 -0.58 3.00
CA GLU A 50 -8.58 -0.86 4.16
C GLU A 50 -7.11 -0.73 3.78
N LYS A 51 -6.28 -0.40 4.77
CA LYS A 51 -4.83 -0.35 4.60
C LYS A 51 -4.08 -0.78 5.85
N ILE A 52 -2.85 -1.23 5.69
CA ILE A 52 -1.88 -1.09 6.79
C ILE A 52 -1.54 0.42 6.85
N PRO A 53 -1.68 1.08 8.02
CA PRO A 53 -1.43 2.50 8.15
C PRO A 53 -0.11 2.92 7.51
N VAL A 54 -0.16 4.06 6.85
CA VAL A 54 1.00 4.69 6.23
C VAL A 54 1.08 6.10 6.76
N SER A 55 2.25 6.47 7.28
CA SER A 55 2.46 7.73 8.01
C SER A 55 2.15 8.99 7.19
N PHE A 56 2.06 8.88 5.86
CA PHE A 56 1.74 9.98 4.94
C PHE A 56 0.25 10.11 4.58
N GLU A 57 -0.56 9.06 4.78
CA GLU A 57 -2.01 9.04 4.52
C GLU A 57 -2.76 9.24 5.84
N LYS A 58 -3.36 10.42 6.03
CA LYS A 58 -4.01 10.79 7.31
C LYS A 58 -5.45 11.31 7.15
N GLY A 59 -5.93 11.38 5.92
CA GLY A 59 -7.27 11.84 5.61
C GLY A 59 -8.30 10.71 5.49
N ASN A 60 -9.51 11.13 5.11
CA ASN A 60 -10.64 10.27 4.75
C ASN A 60 -10.85 10.33 3.23
N CYS A 61 -11.80 9.55 2.72
CA CYS A 61 -12.21 9.57 1.31
C CYS A 61 -11.04 9.33 0.35
N ILE A 62 -10.08 8.51 0.77
CA ILE A 62 -8.84 8.28 0.04
C ILE A 62 -9.16 7.57 -1.26
N GLN A 63 -8.62 8.09 -2.36
CA GLN A 63 -8.79 7.52 -3.69
C GLN A 63 -7.54 7.71 -4.52
N ALA A 64 -7.37 6.81 -5.48
CA ALA A 64 -6.31 6.83 -6.48
C ALA A 64 -6.94 6.77 -7.87
N ASN A 65 -6.56 7.68 -8.76
CA ASN A 65 -6.93 7.61 -10.17
C ASN A 65 -5.70 7.28 -11.03
N TYR A 66 -5.81 6.21 -11.81
CA TYR A 66 -4.76 5.72 -12.69
C TYR A 66 -5.09 6.05 -14.14
N SER A 67 -4.16 6.69 -14.86
CA SER A 67 -4.36 7.09 -16.26
C SER A 67 -3.08 6.92 -17.07
N VAL A 68 -3.20 6.72 -18.38
CA VAL A 68 -2.03 6.58 -19.27
C VAL A 68 -1.45 7.95 -19.58
N LYS A 69 -0.13 8.08 -19.46
CA LYS A 69 0.64 9.25 -19.92
C LYS A 69 1.06 9.08 -21.37
N GLU A 70 1.44 10.18 -22.03
CA GLU A 70 1.94 10.17 -23.41
C GLU A 70 3.15 9.25 -23.62
N ASN A 71 3.98 9.07 -22.59
CA ASN A 71 5.16 8.18 -22.61
C ASN A 71 4.81 6.69 -22.39
N GLY A 72 3.53 6.33 -22.26
CA GLY A 72 3.06 4.97 -22.00
C GLY A 72 3.09 4.54 -20.54
N ASN A 73 3.66 5.35 -19.63
CA ASN A 73 3.63 5.06 -18.20
C ASN A 73 2.28 5.44 -17.59
N ILE A 74 2.06 5.04 -16.33
CA ILE A 74 0.79 5.25 -15.65
C ILE A 74 0.95 6.45 -14.72
N LYS A 75 0.18 7.50 -14.93
CA LYS A 75 -0.02 8.57 -13.96
C LYS A 75 -0.88 8.05 -12.81
N VAL A 76 -0.42 8.29 -11.58
CA VAL A 76 -1.13 7.99 -10.33
C VAL A 76 -1.46 9.31 -9.66
N LEU A 77 -2.74 9.62 -9.49
CA LEU A 77 -3.19 10.78 -8.71
C LEU A 77 -3.90 10.27 -7.46
N ASN A 78 -3.26 10.45 -6.31
CA ASN A 78 -3.86 10.16 -5.00
C ASN A 78 -4.48 11.44 -4.44
N GLN A 79 -5.67 11.30 -3.84
CA GLN A 79 -6.39 12.38 -3.19
C GLN A 79 -6.97 11.90 -1.86
N GLU A 80 -7.00 12.77 -0.87
CA GLU A 80 -7.63 12.54 0.43
C GLU A 80 -8.27 13.83 0.96
N LEU A 81 -9.33 13.68 1.76
CA LEU A 81 -9.96 14.78 2.48
C LEU A 81 -9.34 14.91 3.88
N ARG A 82 -8.79 16.08 4.20
CA ARG A 82 -8.23 16.39 5.51
C ARG A 82 -9.33 16.81 6.49
N SER A 83 -9.04 16.73 7.78
CA SER A 83 -10.00 17.07 8.85
C SER A 83 -10.43 18.54 8.86
N ASP A 84 -9.65 19.43 8.24
CA ASP A 84 -9.99 20.84 8.02
C ASP A 84 -10.87 21.07 6.77
N GLY A 85 -11.27 20.00 6.07
CA GLY A 85 -12.07 20.03 4.85
C GLY A 85 -11.28 20.30 3.57
N THR A 86 -9.95 20.47 3.65
CA THR A 86 -9.12 20.66 2.45
C THR A 86 -8.83 19.33 1.74
N VAL A 87 -8.64 19.39 0.43
CA VAL A 87 -8.20 18.24 -0.36
C VAL A 87 -6.68 18.25 -0.44
N ASN A 88 -6.05 17.20 0.09
CA ASN A 88 -4.64 16.95 -0.15
C ASN A 88 -4.50 15.99 -1.33
N GLN A 89 -3.51 16.24 -2.20
CA GLN A 89 -3.28 15.41 -3.38
C GLN A 89 -1.80 15.25 -3.68
N ILE A 90 -1.44 14.11 -4.26
CA ILE A 90 -0.08 13.83 -4.73
C ILE A 90 -0.13 13.09 -6.05
N GLU A 91 0.71 13.53 -6.99
CA GLU A 91 0.86 12.92 -8.31
C GLU A 91 2.16 12.11 -8.35
N GLY A 92 2.08 10.94 -8.95
CA GLY A 92 3.21 10.05 -9.19
C GLY A 92 3.10 9.32 -10.52
N GLU A 93 4.08 8.47 -10.75
CA GLU A 93 4.21 7.67 -11.96
C GLU A 93 4.49 6.21 -11.59
N ALA A 94 3.70 5.30 -12.16
CA ALA A 94 3.89 3.87 -12.06
C ALA A 94 4.37 3.28 -13.39
N THR A 95 5.28 2.32 -13.29
CA THR A 95 5.92 1.66 -14.42
C THR A 95 5.95 0.15 -14.21
N GLN A 96 5.75 -0.63 -15.27
CA GLN A 96 5.93 -2.08 -15.22
C GLN A 96 7.42 -2.37 -15.37
N SER A 97 8.07 -2.75 -14.27
CA SER A 97 9.53 -2.93 -14.24
C SER A 97 9.99 -4.23 -14.91
N ASN A 98 9.11 -5.23 -15.00
CA ASN A 98 9.38 -6.49 -15.68
C ASN A 98 8.13 -6.94 -16.47
N ILE A 99 8.29 -7.13 -17.79
CA ILE A 99 7.20 -7.56 -18.66
C ILE A 99 6.74 -9.00 -18.39
N THR A 100 7.57 -9.83 -17.77
CA THR A 100 7.18 -11.21 -17.40
C THR A 100 6.29 -11.24 -16.16
N ASP A 101 6.33 -10.20 -15.32
CA ASP A 101 5.52 -10.04 -14.12
C ASP A 101 4.76 -8.71 -14.19
N PRO A 102 3.77 -8.56 -15.09
CA PRO A 102 3.12 -7.26 -15.36
C PRO A 102 2.38 -6.66 -14.14
N ALA A 103 2.06 -7.50 -13.14
CA ALA A 103 1.46 -7.10 -11.87
C ALA A 103 2.47 -6.51 -10.85
N LYS A 104 3.78 -6.58 -11.12
CA LYS A 104 4.84 -6.00 -10.28
C LYS A 104 5.27 -4.64 -10.85
N LEU A 105 4.58 -3.61 -10.42
CA LEU A 105 4.89 -2.24 -10.80
C LEU A 105 5.89 -1.62 -9.81
N GLY A 106 6.54 -0.56 -10.27
CA GLY A 106 7.25 0.39 -9.43
C GLY A 106 6.55 1.74 -9.50
N VAL A 107 6.23 2.34 -8.35
CA VAL A 107 5.63 3.67 -8.24
C VAL A 107 6.61 4.69 -7.68
N LYS A 108 6.56 5.92 -8.20
CA LYS A 108 7.43 7.02 -7.79
C LYS A 108 6.66 8.34 -7.76
N PHE A 109 6.64 8.99 -6.60
CA PHE A 109 5.96 10.29 -6.40
C PHE A 109 6.92 11.49 -6.43
N PHE A 110 8.22 11.28 -6.25
CA PHE A 110 9.23 12.34 -6.24
C PHE A 110 10.43 11.96 -7.10
N GLN A 111 10.89 12.88 -7.96
CA GLN A 111 11.90 12.58 -8.97
C GLN A 111 13.26 12.13 -8.41
N LEU A 112 13.61 12.55 -7.20
CA LEU A 112 14.88 12.20 -6.54
C LEU A 112 14.77 10.97 -5.63
N MET A 113 13.58 10.40 -5.45
CA MET A 113 13.37 9.22 -4.61
C MET A 113 13.42 7.92 -5.44
N PRO A 114 13.87 6.80 -4.85
CA PRO A 114 13.76 5.50 -5.50
C PRO A 114 12.29 5.13 -5.73
N SER A 115 12.05 4.28 -6.72
CA SER A 115 10.73 3.68 -6.93
C SER A 115 10.41 2.73 -5.77
N ALA A 116 9.19 2.82 -5.24
CA ALA A 116 8.65 1.84 -4.31
C ALA A 116 7.98 0.70 -5.09
N PRO A 117 8.03 -0.54 -4.60
CA PRO A 117 7.25 -1.64 -5.18
C PRO A 117 5.74 -1.37 -5.09
N TYR A 118 4.98 -1.75 -6.11
CA TYR A 118 3.53 -1.74 -6.14
C TYR A 118 3.08 -3.04 -6.80
N TRP A 119 2.79 -4.06 -6.00
CA TRP A 119 2.47 -5.40 -6.48
C TRP A 119 0.98 -5.64 -6.36
N VAL A 120 0.31 -5.91 -7.47
CA VAL A 120 -1.11 -6.31 -7.47
C VAL A 120 -1.16 -7.80 -7.18
N LEU A 121 -1.56 -8.18 -5.97
CA LEU A 121 -1.64 -9.57 -5.55
C LEU A 121 -2.87 -10.27 -6.15
N ALA A 122 -4.01 -9.57 -6.16
CA ALA A 122 -5.25 -10.07 -6.73
C ALA A 122 -6.14 -8.90 -7.18
N THR A 123 -6.81 -9.04 -8.31
CA THR A 123 -7.85 -8.10 -8.75
C THR A 123 -8.78 -8.79 -9.74
N ASP A 124 -10.06 -8.45 -9.66
CA ASP A 124 -11.04 -8.78 -10.71
C ASP A 124 -11.27 -7.60 -11.67
N TYR A 125 -10.49 -6.53 -11.53
CA TYR A 125 -10.53 -5.26 -12.28
C TYR A 125 -11.78 -4.40 -12.06
N ASP A 126 -12.93 -5.03 -11.84
CA ASP A 126 -14.25 -4.41 -11.83
C ASP A 126 -14.79 -4.12 -10.43
N ASN A 127 -14.27 -4.79 -9.39
CA ASN A 127 -14.77 -4.62 -8.03
C ASN A 127 -13.65 -4.35 -7.04
N TYR A 128 -12.59 -5.17 -7.02
CA TYR A 128 -11.55 -5.10 -5.99
C TYR A 128 -10.13 -5.16 -6.54
N ALA A 129 -9.19 -4.65 -5.76
CA ALA A 129 -7.78 -4.94 -5.92
C ALA A 129 -7.08 -5.06 -4.56
N LEU A 130 -6.14 -5.98 -4.45
CA LEU A 130 -5.25 -6.13 -3.31
C LEU A 130 -3.83 -5.76 -3.75
N VAL A 131 -3.28 -4.74 -3.10
CA VAL A 131 -1.96 -4.20 -3.42
C VAL A 131 -1.02 -4.41 -2.24
N TYR A 132 0.21 -4.80 -2.55
CA TYR A 132 1.29 -4.99 -1.58
C TYR A 132 2.53 -4.21 -2.00
N SER A 133 3.17 -3.57 -1.03
CA SER A 133 4.49 -2.96 -1.17
C SER A 133 5.35 -3.40 -0.02
N CYS A 134 6.59 -3.82 -0.27
CA CYS A 134 7.52 -4.17 0.78
C CYS A 134 8.94 -3.74 0.44
N THR A 135 9.62 -3.14 1.41
CA THR A 135 11.01 -2.70 1.28
C THR A 135 11.85 -3.28 2.41
N ASN A 136 12.92 -3.99 2.04
CA ASN A 136 13.91 -4.50 3.00
C ASN A 136 14.77 -3.35 3.55
N ILE A 137 14.97 -3.32 4.86
CA ILE A 137 15.81 -2.37 5.59
C ILE A 137 17.00 -3.12 6.19
N ILE A 138 18.21 -2.80 5.69
CA ILE A 138 19.49 -3.32 6.22
C ILE A 138 19.47 -4.86 6.37
N TRP A 139 18.81 -5.56 5.45
CA TRP A 139 18.71 -7.04 5.35
C TRP A 139 18.07 -7.79 6.53
N LEU A 140 17.87 -7.14 7.68
CA LEU A 140 17.39 -7.74 8.93
C LEU A 140 15.92 -7.45 9.17
N PHE A 141 15.39 -6.40 8.57
CA PHE A 141 14.01 -5.95 8.75
C PHE A 141 13.38 -5.64 7.40
N HIS A 142 12.06 -5.54 7.39
CA HIS A 142 11.33 -4.93 6.30
C HIS A 142 10.20 -4.06 6.83
N ILE A 143 9.75 -3.17 5.95
CA ILE A 143 8.53 -2.40 6.11
C ILE A 143 7.63 -2.78 4.97
N ASP A 144 6.38 -3.08 5.27
CA ASP A 144 5.37 -3.32 4.26
C ASP A 144 4.13 -2.45 4.42
N HIS A 145 3.41 -2.39 3.30
CA HIS A 145 2.18 -1.65 3.13
C HIS A 145 1.22 -2.51 2.32
N VAL A 146 -0.03 -2.47 2.72
CA VAL A 146 -1.12 -3.20 2.08
C VAL A 146 -2.24 -2.21 1.84
N TRP A 147 -2.87 -2.31 0.68
CA TRP A 147 -4.11 -1.62 0.39
C TRP A 147 -5.13 -2.60 -0.20
N ILE A 148 -6.31 -2.63 0.40
CA ILE A 148 -7.52 -3.19 -0.20
C ILE A 148 -8.25 -2.03 -0.87
N LEU A 149 -8.40 -2.13 -2.19
CA LEU A 149 -9.01 -1.11 -3.02
C LEU A 149 -10.35 -1.62 -3.58
N GLY A 150 -11.31 -0.71 -3.72
CA GLY A 150 -12.62 -0.97 -4.32
C GLY A 150 -12.93 -0.03 -5.48
N ARG A 151 -13.64 -0.51 -6.50
CA ARG A 151 -14.25 0.37 -7.52
C ARG A 151 -15.40 1.21 -6.96
N ASN A 152 -15.99 0.73 -5.86
CA ASN A 152 -16.97 1.43 -5.05
C ASN A 152 -16.38 1.74 -3.68
N ARG A 153 -16.96 2.71 -2.99
CA ARG A 153 -16.60 3.12 -1.61
C ARG A 153 -16.88 2.07 -0.53
N TYR A 154 -17.44 0.93 -0.93
CA TYR A 154 -17.76 -0.18 -0.07
C TYR A 154 -17.47 -1.49 -0.81
N LEU A 155 -16.92 -2.47 -0.09
CA LEU A 155 -16.79 -3.84 -0.54
C LEU A 155 -17.58 -4.77 0.40
N PRO A 156 -18.18 -5.84 -0.14
CA PRO A 156 -18.82 -6.85 0.70
C PRO A 156 -17.81 -7.48 1.69
N PRO A 157 -18.22 -7.78 2.94
CA PRO A 157 -17.31 -8.31 3.95
C PRO A 157 -16.61 -9.59 3.52
N GLU A 158 -17.30 -10.46 2.78
CA GLU A 158 -16.75 -11.70 2.23
C GLU A 158 -15.61 -11.46 1.25
N THR A 159 -15.66 -10.37 0.47
CA THR A 159 -14.58 -9.99 -0.45
C THR A 159 -13.37 -9.51 0.34
N VAL A 160 -13.60 -8.71 1.39
CA VAL A 160 -12.53 -8.22 2.25
C VAL A 160 -11.86 -9.37 3.01
N THR A 161 -12.63 -10.33 3.55
CA THR A 161 -12.10 -11.54 4.19
C THR A 161 -11.26 -12.36 3.20
N TYR A 162 -11.77 -12.60 1.98
CA TYR A 162 -11.00 -13.31 0.96
C TYR A 162 -9.64 -12.65 0.67
N LEU A 163 -9.60 -11.32 0.54
CA LEU A 163 -8.35 -10.59 0.30
C LEU A 163 -7.40 -10.66 1.51
N LYS A 164 -7.92 -10.61 2.73
CA LYS A 164 -7.12 -10.81 3.95
C LYS A 164 -6.58 -12.23 4.08
N ASP A 165 -7.32 -13.23 3.61
CA ASP A 165 -6.86 -14.62 3.59
C ASP A 165 -5.66 -14.82 2.65
N ILE A 166 -5.59 -14.07 1.53
CA ILE A 166 -4.42 -14.05 0.64
C ILE A 166 -3.19 -13.53 1.39
N LEU A 167 -3.33 -12.45 2.17
CA LEU A 167 -2.23 -11.86 2.94
C LEU A 167 -1.72 -12.83 4.01
N THR A 168 -2.61 -13.35 4.84
CA THR A 168 -2.25 -14.24 5.96
C THR A 168 -1.65 -15.55 5.46
N SER A 169 -2.18 -16.12 4.36
CA SER A 169 -1.61 -17.31 3.71
C SER A 169 -0.19 -17.10 3.19
N ASN A 170 0.22 -15.85 2.95
CA ASN A 170 1.55 -15.45 2.52
C ASN A 170 2.41 -14.86 3.65
N SER A 171 2.03 -15.10 4.91
CA SER A 171 2.76 -14.61 6.09
C SER A 171 2.89 -13.08 6.16
N ILE A 172 1.91 -12.36 5.60
CA ILE A 172 1.78 -10.90 5.76
C ILE A 172 0.84 -10.66 6.93
N ASP A 173 1.31 -9.88 7.90
CA ASP A 173 0.55 -9.54 9.10
C ASP A 173 -0.53 -8.51 8.79
N ILE A 174 -1.75 -8.77 9.27
CA ILE A 174 -2.92 -7.92 9.05
C ILE A 174 -3.43 -7.27 10.34
N GLU A 175 -2.81 -7.53 11.50
CA GLU A 175 -3.27 -7.00 12.79
C GLU A 175 -3.32 -5.48 12.82
N LYS A 176 -2.39 -4.84 12.09
CA LYS A 176 -2.31 -3.39 11.98
C LYS A 176 -3.25 -2.79 10.93
N MET A 177 -3.98 -3.59 10.16
CA MET A 177 -4.87 -3.05 9.13
C MET A 177 -6.01 -2.22 9.75
N THR A 178 -6.30 -1.08 9.13
CA THR A 178 -7.36 -0.17 9.51
C THR A 178 -8.33 0.06 8.36
N ILE A 179 -9.59 0.31 8.70
CA ILE A 179 -10.64 0.69 7.75
C ILE A 179 -10.48 2.16 7.43
N THR A 180 -10.53 2.51 6.14
CA THR A 180 -10.52 3.88 5.67
C THR A 180 -11.94 4.43 5.64
N ASP A 181 -12.15 5.63 6.18
CA ASP A 181 -13.46 6.27 6.18
C ASP A 181 -13.83 6.75 4.77
N GLN A 182 -14.82 6.08 4.18
CA GLN A 182 -15.38 6.40 2.86
C GLN A 182 -16.83 6.91 2.97
N VAL A 183 -17.28 7.31 4.16
CA VAL A 183 -18.64 7.79 4.42
C VAL A 183 -18.69 9.31 4.29
N ASN A 184 -19.80 9.85 3.79
CA ASN A 184 -20.02 11.30 3.62
C ASN A 184 -18.93 12.02 2.79
N CYS A 185 -18.33 11.32 1.84
CA CYS A 185 -17.35 11.91 0.93
C CYS A 185 -18.01 12.85 -0.07
N PRO A 186 -17.47 14.06 -0.29
CA PRO A 186 -18.04 15.01 -1.24
C PRO A 186 -17.91 14.54 -2.69
N ASP A 187 -18.89 14.91 -3.53
CA ASP A 187 -18.93 14.52 -4.95
C ASP A 187 -17.85 15.18 -5.82
N PHE A 188 -17.21 16.26 -5.32
CA PHE A 188 -16.13 16.94 -6.03
C PHE A 188 -14.78 16.20 -5.95
N LEU A 189 -14.69 15.17 -5.09
CA LEU A 189 -13.56 14.25 -5.06
C LEU A 189 -13.65 13.24 -6.21
#